data_AF-X0TQK6-F1
#
_entry.id   AF-X0TQK6-F1
#
_cell.length_a   1.000
_cell.length_b   1.000
_cell.length_c   1.000
_cell.angle_alpha   90.00
_cell.angle_beta   90.00
_cell.angle_gamma   90.00
#
_symmetry.space_group_name_H-M   'P 1'
#
loop_
_entity.id
_entity.type
_entity.pdbx_description
1 polymer ?
#
loop_
_entity_poly.entity_id
_entity_poly.type
_entity_poly.pdbx_seq_one_letter_code
_entity_poly.pdbx_strand_id
1 'polypeptide(L)'
;MEKRVLIAIVLSFLILILYQAFFIKKQPEPAIPPESITGIERKPEQKSAEKELLSPLATPEERVGAEEERDLQPISAQAEEEIRIETSLYQAVWSNRGGVLKSWRLRKHTDENKEDLDLVSGRSSELDMYPFSL
;
A
#
# COMPACT_ATOMS: atom_id res chain seq x y z
N MET A 1 56.05 -12.36 6.23
CA MET A 1 54.71 -12.19 5.59
C MET A 1 53.66 -11.70 6.60
N GLU A 2 54.00 -11.62 7.89
CA GLU A 2 53.04 -11.36 8.97
C GLU A 2 52.46 -9.93 8.97
N LYS A 3 53.22 -8.92 8.52
CA LYS A 3 52.74 -7.52 8.47
C LYS A 3 51.51 -7.36 7.57
N ARG A 4 51.45 -8.09 6.46
CA ARG A 4 50.30 -8.06 5.53
C ARG A 4 49.07 -8.72 6.14
N VAL A 5 49.27 -9.80 6.91
CA VAL A 5 48.20 -10.49 7.64
C VAL A 5 47.64 -9.61 8.76
N LEU A 6 48.51 -8.93 9.51
CA LEU A 6 48.10 -8.01 10.57
C LEU A 6 47.27 -6.84 10.00
N ILE A 7 47.69 -6.27 8.86
CA ILE A 7 46.95 -5.21 8.17
C ILE A 7 45.58 -5.71 7.72
N ALA A 8 45.49 -6.93 7.18
CA ALA A 8 44.21 -7.51 6.75
C ALA A 8 43.24 -7.72 7.91
N ILE A 9 43.73 -8.16 9.08
CA ILE A 9 42.92 -8.34 10.29
C ILE A 9 42.38 -6.99 10.78
N VAL A 10 43.23 -5.98 10.88
CA VAL A 10 42.83 -4.63 11.30
C VAL A 10 41.82 -4.02 10.32
N LEU A 11 42.04 -4.21 9.01
CA LEU A 11 41.13 -3.72 7.98
C LEU A 11 39.76 -4.41 8.03
N SER A 12 39.73 -5.71 8.32
CA SER A 12 38.48 -6.47 8.52
C SER A 12 37.65 -5.90 9.68
N PHE A 13 38.29 -5.67 10.84
CA PHE A 13 37.60 -5.04 11.97
C PHE A 13 37.15 -3.61 11.66
N LEU A 14 37.96 -2.83 10.95
CA LEU A 14 37.60 -1.46 10.56
C LEU A 14 36.33 -1.44 9.69
N ILE A 15 36.24 -2.34 8.72
CA ILE A 15 35.07 -2.48 7.84
C ILE A 15 33.82 -2.86 8.65
N LEU A 16 33.93 -3.80 9.59
CA LEU A 16 32.80 -4.21 10.44
C LEU A 16 32.34 -3.07 11.36
N ILE A 17 33.27 -2.28 11.93
CA ILE A 17 32.94 -1.13 12.78
C ILE A 17 32.23 -0.05 11.97
N LEU A 18 32.74 0.26 10.77
CA LEU A 18 32.10 1.21 9.86
C LEU A 18 30.69 0.72 9.47
N TYR A 19 30.54 -0.56 9.16
CA TYR A 19 29.23 -1.13 8.85
C TYR A 19 28.26 -1.04 10.03
N GLN A 20 28.67 -1.40 11.25
CA GLN A 20 27.81 -1.26 12.43
C GLN A 20 27.46 0.20 12.72
N ALA A 21 28.44 1.11 12.66
CA ALA A 21 28.23 2.52 12.96
C ALA A 21 27.32 3.24 11.95
N PHE A 22 27.44 2.91 10.66
CA PHE A 22 26.66 3.54 9.60
C PHE A 22 25.33 2.84 9.31
N PHE A 23 25.25 1.51 9.43
CA PHE A 23 24.06 0.73 9.04
C PHE A 23 23.25 0.20 10.23
N ILE A 24 23.85 -0.01 11.41
CA ILE A 24 23.11 -0.43 12.63
C ILE A 24 22.78 0.82 13.46
N LYS A 25 22.00 1.72 12.87
CA LYS A 25 21.42 2.86 13.58
C LYS A 25 20.12 2.39 14.25
N LYS A 26 20.25 1.92 15.50
CA LYS A 26 19.18 1.77 16.50
C LYS A 26 17.88 1.11 16.00
N GLN A 27 17.76 -0.21 16.17
CA GLN A 27 16.43 -0.79 16.37
C GLN A 27 15.95 -0.40 17.78
N PRO A 28 14.83 0.34 17.91
CA PRO A 28 14.16 0.45 19.20
C PRO A 28 13.58 -0.91 19.56
N GLU A 29 13.90 -1.36 20.77
CA GLU A 29 13.29 -2.50 21.40
C GLU A 29 11.76 -2.25 21.49
N PRO A 30 10.91 -3.16 20.97
CA PRO A 30 9.48 -3.01 21.14
C PRO A 30 9.15 -3.20 22.62
N ALA A 31 8.76 -2.12 23.29
CA ALA A 31 8.19 -2.17 24.62
C ALA A 31 6.86 -2.94 24.55
N ILE A 32 6.83 -4.13 25.16
CA ILE A 32 5.64 -4.95 25.35
C ILE A 32 4.82 -4.30 26.47
N PRO A 33 3.58 -3.85 26.24
CA PRO A 33 2.68 -3.46 27.33
C PRO A 33 2.22 -4.74 28.08
N PRO A 34 2.21 -4.77 29.42
CA PRO A 34 1.60 -5.85 30.15
C PRO A 34 0.07 -5.79 30.00
N GLU A 35 -0.51 -6.67 29.19
CA GLU A 35 -1.95 -6.93 29.24
C GLU A 35 -2.30 -7.51 30.62
N SER A 36 -3.05 -6.72 31.37
CA SER A 36 -3.61 -7.11 32.65
C SER A 36 -4.70 -8.16 32.43
N ILE A 37 -4.52 -9.26 33.13
CA ILE A 37 -5.45 -10.38 33.23
C ILE A 37 -6.70 -9.89 33.99
N THR A 38 -7.86 -9.87 33.33
CA THR A 38 -9.21 -9.91 33.93
C THR A 38 -10.11 -10.29 32.76
N GLY A 39 -10.83 -11.40 32.70
CA GLY A 39 -11.51 -12.16 33.73
C GLY A 39 -12.77 -12.67 33.02
N ILE A 40 -12.86 -13.99 32.85
CA ILE A 40 -14.04 -14.70 32.36
C ILE A 40 -15.21 -14.37 33.28
N GLU A 41 -16.37 -13.95 32.75
CA GLU A 41 -17.69 -14.34 33.31
C GLU A 41 -18.85 -13.96 32.34
N ARG A 42 -19.33 -14.97 31.63
CA ARG A 42 -20.73 -15.36 31.37
C ARG A 42 -21.77 -14.34 30.87
N LYS A 43 -22.14 -14.58 29.61
CA LYS A 43 -23.50 -14.53 29.05
C LYS A 43 -24.54 -15.20 29.97
N PRO A 44 -25.78 -14.67 30.00
CA PRO A 44 -26.94 -15.53 29.88
C PRO A 44 -27.82 -15.13 28.70
N GLU A 45 -28.08 -16.14 27.88
CA GLU A 45 -29.16 -16.19 26.92
C GLU A 45 -30.47 -16.36 27.70
N GLN A 46 -31.46 -15.50 27.46
CA GLN A 46 -32.84 -15.86 27.79
C GLN A 46 -33.78 -15.36 26.70
N LYS A 47 -34.54 -16.32 26.18
CA LYS A 47 -35.38 -16.29 25.00
C LYS A 47 -36.82 -15.91 25.37
N SER A 48 -37.48 -15.27 24.41
CA SER A 48 -38.94 -15.18 24.18
C SER A 48 -39.81 -14.35 25.13
N ALA A 49 -40.40 -13.29 24.57
CA ALA A 49 -41.85 -13.25 24.33
C ALA A 49 -42.18 -12.19 23.27
N GLU A 50 -43.19 -12.51 22.48
CA GLU A 50 -43.62 -11.90 21.23
C GLU A 50 -44.71 -10.84 21.45
N LYS A 51 -44.83 -9.92 20.47
CA LYS A 51 -45.98 -9.09 20.07
C LYS A 51 -46.47 -7.94 20.95
N GLU A 52 -46.40 -6.75 20.36
CA GLU A 52 -47.44 -5.72 20.12
C GLU A 52 -46.67 -4.43 19.77
N LEU A 53 -47.02 -3.57 18.82
CA LEU A 53 -48.14 -3.41 17.92
C LEU A 53 -47.67 -2.45 16.81
N LEU A 54 -48.28 -2.63 15.64
CA LEU A 54 -48.20 -1.79 14.44
C LEU A 54 -48.29 -0.28 14.72
N SER A 55 -47.42 0.52 14.11
CA SER A 55 -47.84 1.58 13.19
C SER A 55 -46.66 2.14 12.37
N PRO A 56 -46.86 2.48 11.08
CA PRO A 56 -45.80 2.69 10.11
C PRO A 56 -45.37 4.15 10.05
N LEU A 57 -44.07 4.44 10.00
CA LEU A 57 -43.60 5.78 9.68
C LEU A 57 -42.43 5.74 8.70
N ALA A 58 -42.72 6.31 7.53
CA ALA A 58 -41.80 6.84 6.54
C ALA A 58 -40.90 5.83 5.84
N THR A 59 -41.46 5.13 4.85
CA THR A 59 -40.73 4.88 3.59
C THR A 59 -40.28 6.25 3.05
N PRO A 60 -38.99 6.55 2.94
CA PRO A 60 -38.54 7.67 2.13
C PRO A 60 -39.04 7.38 0.72
N GLU A 61 -39.85 8.29 0.19
CA GLU A 61 -40.33 8.26 -1.19
C GLU A 61 -39.19 7.82 -2.10
N GLU A 62 -39.36 6.63 -2.66
CA GLU A 62 -38.66 6.19 -3.84
C GLU A 62 -39.03 7.23 -4.90
N ARG A 63 -38.18 8.26 -5.05
CA ARG A 63 -38.10 8.98 -6.30
C ARG A 63 -37.71 7.92 -7.32
N VAL A 64 -38.72 7.31 -7.92
CA VAL A 64 -38.66 6.81 -9.28
C VAL A 64 -38.48 8.06 -10.15
N GLY A 65 -37.31 8.70 -10.02
CA GLY A 65 -36.72 9.34 -11.17
C GLY A 65 -36.51 8.19 -12.13
N ALA A 66 -37.05 8.31 -13.33
CA ALA A 66 -36.72 7.42 -14.42
C ALA A 66 -35.19 7.36 -14.49
N GLU A 67 -34.62 6.31 -13.91
CA GLU A 67 -33.30 5.86 -14.28
C GLU A 67 -33.51 5.42 -15.72
N GLU A 68 -33.22 6.34 -16.65
CA GLU A 68 -32.86 5.93 -18.00
C GLU A 68 -31.88 4.79 -17.80
N GLU A 69 -32.33 3.59 -18.18
CA GLU A 69 -31.55 2.38 -18.20
C GLU A 69 -30.40 2.66 -19.16
N ARG A 70 -29.35 3.30 -18.64
CA ARG A 70 -28.17 3.63 -19.41
C ARG A 70 -27.60 2.28 -19.78
N ASP A 71 -27.68 1.97 -21.06
CA ASP A 71 -27.07 0.79 -21.62
C ASP A 71 -25.57 0.86 -21.30
N LEU A 72 -25.17 0.14 -20.24
CA LEU A 72 -23.80 0.07 -19.77
C LEU A 72 -23.04 -0.91 -20.68
N GLN A 73 -22.92 -0.54 -21.95
CA GLN A 73 -22.10 -1.30 -22.87
C GLN A 73 -20.64 -1.21 -22.41
N PRO A 74 -19.93 -2.35 -22.31
CA PRO A 74 -18.52 -2.33 -21.94
C PRO A 74 -17.72 -1.60 -23.01
N ILE A 75 -17.09 -0.49 -22.62
CA ILE A 75 -16.18 0.26 -23.49
C ILE A 75 -14.87 -0.54 -23.58
N SER A 76 -14.49 -0.95 -24.78
CA SER A 76 -13.25 -1.70 -25.04
C SER A 76 -12.38 -0.92 -26.02
N ALA A 77 -11.08 -0.84 -25.72
CA ALA A 77 -10.08 -0.30 -26.62
C ALA A 77 -9.54 -1.40 -27.55
N GLN A 78 -9.21 -1.06 -28.78
CA GLN A 78 -8.69 -2.01 -29.78
C GLN A 78 -7.23 -2.43 -29.50
N ALA A 79 -6.47 -1.60 -28.80
CA ALA A 79 -5.07 -1.83 -28.49
C ALA A 79 -4.71 -1.31 -27.09
N GLU A 80 -3.61 -1.84 -26.54
CA GLU A 80 -3.01 -1.32 -25.31
C GLU A 80 -2.33 0.03 -25.58
N GLU A 81 -2.67 1.04 -24.77
CA GLU A 81 -2.15 2.40 -24.88
C GLU A 81 -1.70 2.91 -23.51
N GLU A 82 -0.60 3.67 -23.50
CA GLU A 82 -0.10 4.35 -22.32
C GLU A 82 -0.61 5.79 -22.24
N ILE A 83 -1.33 6.11 -21.18
CA ILE A 83 -1.79 7.45 -20.86
C ILE A 83 -0.81 8.10 -19.90
N ARG A 84 -0.16 9.17 -20.36
CA ARG A 84 0.74 9.97 -19.52
C ARG A 84 -0.01 11.16 -18.90
N ILE A 85 0.07 11.25 -17.57
CA ILE A 85 -0.49 12.34 -16.78
C ILE A 85 0.66 13.15 -16.20
N GLU A 86 0.77 14.43 -16.56
CA GLU A 86 1.79 15.33 -16.05
C GLU A 86 1.16 16.45 -15.21
N THR A 87 1.67 16.64 -14.00
CA THR A 87 1.24 17.69 -13.07
C THR A 87 2.44 18.46 -12.52
N SER A 88 2.19 19.50 -11.72
CA SER A 88 3.23 20.24 -11.00
C SER A 88 3.89 19.43 -9.86
N LEU A 89 3.26 18.34 -9.41
CA LEU A 89 3.74 17.54 -8.28
C LEU A 89 4.31 16.18 -8.69
N TYR A 90 3.77 15.59 -9.75
CA TYR A 90 4.14 14.26 -10.20
C TYR A 90 3.89 14.06 -11.70
N GLN A 91 4.46 12.98 -12.21
CA GLN A 91 4.21 12.43 -13.52
C GLN A 91 3.83 10.96 -13.37
N ALA A 92 2.69 10.56 -13.93
CA ALA A 92 2.22 9.17 -13.90
C ALA A 92 2.01 8.64 -15.32
N VAL A 93 2.24 7.34 -15.52
CA VAL A 93 1.95 6.63 -16.76
C VAL A 93 1.03 5.46 -16.46
N TRP A 94 -0.14 5.43 -17.09
CA TRP A 94 -1.17 4.41 -16.91
C TRP A 94 -1.33 3.61 -18.19
N SER A 95 -1.60 2.31 -18.09
CA SER A 95 -2.05 1.52 -19.24
C SER A 95 -3.57 1.40 -19.25
N ASN A 96 -4.19 1.59 -20.41
CA ASN A 96 -5.62 1.35 -20.60
C ASN A 96 -6.00 -0.12 -20.40
N ARG A 97 -5.03 -1.04 -20.47
CA ARG A 97 -5.24 -2.46 -20.20
C ARG A 97 -5.20 -2.70 -18.70
N GLY A 98 -6.38 -2.93 -18.12
CA GLY A 98 -6.53 -3.21 -16.70
C GLY A 98 -6.32 -2.00 -15.78
N GLY A 99 -6.12 -0.80 -16.34
CA GLY A 99 -5.95 0.42 -15.55
C GLY A 99 -4.70 0.40 -14.67
N VAL A 100 -3.63 -0.27 -15.11
CA VAL A 100 -2.42 -0.46 -14.31
C VAL A 100 -1.51 0.75 -14.35
N LEU A 101 -0.84 1.04 -13.23
CA LEU A 101 0.11 2.14 -13.11
C LEU A 101 1.52 1.66 -13.47
N LYS A 102 2.07 2.14 -14.58
CA LYS A 102 3.40 1.76 -15.09
C LYS A 102 4.55 2.57 -14.48
N SER A 103 4.34 3.85 -14.18
CA SER A 103 5.35 4.74 -13.57
C SER A 103 4.67 5.85 -12.78
N TRP A 104 5.26 6.25 -11.66
CA TRP A 104 4.79 7.38 -10.85
C TRP A 104 5.96 8.14 -10.24
N ARG A 105 6.46 9.11 -11.01
CA ARG A 105 7.58 9.98 -10.65
C ARG A 105 7.11 11.19 -9.85
N LEU A 106 7.67 11.37 -8.66
CA LEU A 106 7.37 12.48 -7.77
C LEU A 106 8.40 13.60 -7.93
N ARG A 107 7.96 14.80 -8.36
CA ARG A 107 8.87 15.93 -8.66
C ARG A 107 9.52 16.56 -7.43
N LYS A 108 8.96 16.33 -6.23
CA LYS A 108 9.46 16.90 -4.96
C LYS A 108 10.33 15.93 -4.17
N HIS A 109 10.57 14.74 -4.70
CA HIS A 109 11.33 13.68 -4.04
C HIS A 109 12.36 13.15 -5.02
N THR A 110 13.57 12.90 -4.53
CA THR A 110 14.64 12.37 -5.35
C THR A 110 15.07 10.98 -4.89
N ASP A 111 15.47 10.15 -5.84
CA ASP A 111 16.07 8.85 -5.58
C ASP A 111 17.57 8.96 -5.19
N GLU A 112 18.25 7.82 -5.08
CA GLU A 112 19.69 7.76 -4.79
C GLU A 112 20.56 8.41 -5.88
N ASN A 113 20.05 8.51 -7.11
CA ASN A 113 20.72 9.10 -8.27
C ASN A 113 20.42 10.60 -8.45
N LYS A 114 19.62 11.20 -7.54
CA LYS A 114 19.13 12.58 -7.61
C LYS A 114 18.15 12.85 -8.77
N GLU A 115 17.48 11.81 -9.27
CA GLU A 115 16.40 11.92 -10.24
C GLU A 115 15.03 11.93 -9.53
N ASP A 116 13.95 12.32 -10.22
CA ASP A 116 12.59 12.27 -9.67
C ASP A 116 12.27 10.84 -9.20
N LEU A 117 11.90 10.69 -7.93
CA LEU A 117 11.64 9.39 -7.31
C LEU A 117 10.45 8.71 -8.00
N ASP A 118 10.68 7.56 -8.64
CA ASP A 118 9.61 6.69 -9.12
C ASP A 118 9.16 5.74 -8.02
N LEU A 119 7.86 5.76 -7.69
CA LEU A 119 7.27 4.85 -6.71
C LEU A 119 7.00 3.45 -7.30
N VAL A 120 6.92 3.32 -8.61
CA VAL A 120 6.75 2.02 -9.26
C VAL A 120 8.12 1.38 -9.42
N SER A 121 8.31 0.23 -8.79
CA SER A 121 9.61 -0.45 -8.82
C SER A 121 9.93 -0.94 -10.24
N GLY A 122 11.20 -0.91 -10.64
CA GLY A 122 11.63 -1.50 -11.92
C GLY A 122 11.31 -3.00 -12.03
N ARG A 123 11.30 -3.72 -10.91
CA ARG A 123 10.91 -5.14 -10.81
C ARG A 123 9.47 -5.41 -11.23
N SER A 124 8.60 -4.40 -11.19
CA SER A 124 7.20 -4.51 -11.64
C SER A 124 7.13 -4.90 -13.12
N SER A 125 8.06 -4.40 -13.94
CA SER A 125 8.15 -4.74 -15.36
C SER A 125 8.70 -6.14 -15.62
N GLU A 126 9.62 -6.61 -14.78
CA GLU A 126 10.22 -7.95 -14.89
C GLU A 126 9.22 -9.05 -14.53
N LEU A 127 8.33 -8.76 -13.59
CA LEU A 127 7.37 -9.72 -13.05
C LEU A 127 5.97 -9.58 -13.66
N ASP A 128 5.77 -8.62 -14.57
CA ASP A 128 4.46 -8.19 -15.10
C ASP A 128 3.42 -7.95 -13.98
N MET A 129 3.90 -7.48 -12.82
CA MET A 129 3.11 -7.20 -11.63
C MET A 129 3.17 -5.71 -11.35
N TYR A 130 2.17 -4.99 -11.83
CA TYR A 130 2.06 -3.55 -11.67
C TYR A 130 1.08 -3.17 -10.56
N PRO A 131 1.25 -2.03 -9.91
CA PRO A 131 0.22 -1.49 -9.03
C PRO A 131 -1.13 -1.40 -9.75
N PHE A 132 -2.18 -1.77 -9.04
CA PHE A 132 -3.56 -1.84 -9.53
C PHE A 132 -3.84 -2.94 -10.57
N SER A 133 -2.92 -3.87 -10.80
CA SER A 133 -3.23 -5.08 -11.56
C SER A 133 -4.24 -5.96 -10.81
N LEU A 134 -5.24 -6.47 -11.54
CA LEU A 134 -6.25 -7.42 -11.05
C LEU A 134 -5.78 -8.87 -11.14
#